data_AF-V4B9X1-F1
#
_entry.id   AF-V4B9X1-F1
#
_cell.length_a   1.000
_cell.length_b   1.000
_cell.length_c   1.000
_cell.angle_alpha   90.00
_cell.angle_beta   90.00
_cell.angle_gamma   90.00
#
_symmetry.space_group_name_H-M   'P 1'
#
loop_
_entity.id
_entity.type
_entity.pdbx_description
1 polymer ?
#
loop_
_entity_poly.entity_id
_entity_poly.type
_entity_poly.pdbx_seq_one_letter_code
_entity_poly.pdbx_strand_id
1 'polypeptide(L)'
;MRYLDQNIQYECKDRLRMGKITDGGWDVCADEPYRPTKDGFVYSFGINNDFSFDDAISKKYDIPVFSFDPSMNTKAHNRSNLVHFIPIGIAGTNKVINNGWKVLPLSDILKDLGHKKEDLQVLKMDIEAWEWDTIPNLIQTNSISHIKQLFVEFHTDKSCSLSKPNKCTQYISGLKIFHDLYELGFRIFWTHKNPACLFKSKFTGEELTFCHEIYFVKVS
;
A
#
# COMPACT_ATOMS: atom_id res chain seq x y z
N MET A 1 -5.51 14.89 5.04
CA MET A 1 -6.69 15.13 4.16
C MET A 1 -7.96 14.84 4.97
N ARG A 2 -8.73 15.85 5.40
CA ARG A 2 -9.93 15.67 6.25
C ARG A 2 -11.08 14.93 5.55
N TYR A 3 -11.08 14.96 4.21
CA TYR A 3 -12.07 14.29 3.36
C TYR A 3 -12.06 12.77 3.51
N LEU A 4 -10.90 12.15 3.74
CA LEU A 4 -10.78 10.69 3.72
C LEU A 4 -11.44 10.03 4.93
N ASP A 5 -11.29 10.61 6.12
CA ASP A 5 -11.88 10.08 7.36
C ASP A 5 -13.41 10.06 7.36
N GLN A 6 -14.04 10.81 6.44
CA GLN A 6 -15.49 10.99 6.36
C GLN A 6 -16.13 10.29 5.16
N ASN A 7 -15.31 9.65 4.30
CA ASN A 7 -15.77 9.04 3.04
C ASN A 7 -15.38 7.57 2.96
N ILE A 8 -15.82 6.79 3.95
CA ILE A 8 -15.87 5.34 3.82
C ILE A 8 -16.97 5.00 2.80
N GLN A 9 -16.60 4.17 1.82
CA GLN A 9 -17.42 3.83 0.65
C GLN A 9 -17.92 2.37 0.69
N TYR A 10 -17.32 1.55 1.54
CA TYR A 10 -17.73 0.17 1.81
C TYR A 10 -17.63 -0.13 3.31
N GLU A 11 -18.67 -0.67 3.92
CA GLU A 11 -18.66 -1.07 5.33
C GLU A 11 -18.15 -2.51 5.45
N CYS A 12 -16.89 -2.67 5.83
CA CYS A 12 -16.33 -3.99 6.13
C CYS A 12 -16.81 -4.48 7.49
N LYS A 13 -17.54 -5.60 7.52
CA LYS A 13 -18.14 -6.15 8.75
C LYS A 13 -17.12 -6.92 9.59
N ASP A 14 -16.21 -7.64 8.94
CA ASP A 14 -15.13 -8.38 9.59
C ASP A 14 -13.78 -7.73 9.27
N ARG A 15 -13.46 -6.63 9.95
CA ARG A 15 -12.17 -5.93 9.80
C ARG A 15 -11.17 -6.46 10.82
N LEU A 16 -10.02 -6.94 10.33
CA LEU A 16 -8.98 -7.55 11.16
C LEU A 16 -7.67 -6.77 11.05
N ARG A 17 -7.15 -6.28 12.18
CA ARG A 17 -5.80 -5.69 12.26
C ARG A 17 -4.75 -6.81 12.24
N MET A 18 -3.87 -6.79 11.26
CA MET A 18 -2.75 -7.72 11.09
C MET A 18 -1.43 -7.03 11.41
N GLY A 19 -0.59 -7.69 12.21
CA GLY A 19 0.69 -7.13 12.67
C GLY A 19 0.55 -6.32 13.95
N LYS A 20 1.33 -5.23 14.07
CA LYS A 20 1.33 -4.38 15.26
C LYS A 20 -0.02 -3.68 15.46
N ILE A 21 -0.34 -3.36 16.72
CA ILE A 21 -1.50 -2.50 17.05
C ILE A 21 -1.21 -1.04 16.65
N THR A 22 0.07 -0.66 16.64
CA THR A 22 0.58 0.65 16.26
C THR A 22 0.97 0.68 14.77
N ASP A 23 1.79 1.67 14.40
CA ASP A 23 2.55 1.72 13.17
C ASP A 23 3.19 0.36 12.81
N GLY A 24 3.17 0.02 11.51
CA GLY A 24 3.56 -1.27 10.96
C GLY A 24 2.45 -2.34 10.90
N GLY A 25 1.31 -2.13 11.57
CA GLY A 25 0.11 -2.96 11.39
C GLY A 25 -0.80 -2.48 10.27
N TRP A 26 -1.62 -3.37 9.72
CA TRP A 26 -2.54 -3.05 8.62
C TRP A 26 -3.88 -3.76 8.78
N ASP A 27 -4.97 -3.06 8.47
CA ASP A 27 -6.33 -3.60 8.50
C ASP A 27 -6.66 -4.36 7.21
N VAL A 28 -7.19 -5.58 7.35
CA VAL A 28 -7.64 -6.44 6.25
C VAL A 28 -9.15 -6.60 6.34
N CYS A 29 -9.85 -6.43 5.23
CA CYS A 29 -11.27 -6.78 5.18
C CYS A 29 -11.43 -8.29 4.95
N ALA A 30 -12.08 -8.96 5.89
CA ALA A 30 -12.32 -10.40 5.85
C ALA A 30 -13.77 -10.74 5.45
N ASP A 31 -14.52 -9.80 4.91
CA ASP A 31 -15.82 -10.09 4.27
C ASP A 31 -15.61 -10.95 3.01
N GLU A 32 -16.57 -11.82 2.69
CA GLU A 32 -16.62 -12.47 1.37
C GLU A 32 -17.15 -11.48 0.31
N PRO A 33 -16.58 -11.43 -0.91
CA PRO A 33 -15.54 -12.32 -1.46
C PRO A 33 -14.10 -11.78 -1.28
N TYR A 34 -13.88 -10.73 -0.49
CA TYR A 34 -12.60 -10.04 -0.36
C TYR A 34 -11.58 -10.76 0.53
N ARG A 35 -12.06 -11.67 1.38
CA ARG A 35 -11.25 -12.48 2.28
C ARG A 35 -10.09 -13.15 1.53
N PRO A 36 -8.84 -12.98 2.01
CA PRO A 36 -7.70 -13.71 1.46
C PRO A 36 -7.87 -15.22 1.62
N THR A 37 -7.35 -15.96 0.66
CA THR A 37 -7.40 -17.43 0.61
C THR A 37 -6.05 -17.98 0.20
N LYS A 38 -5.75 -19.22 0.57
CA LYS A 38 -4.47 -19.89 0.24
C LYS A 38 -4.21 -20.10 -1.25
N ASP A 39 -5.22 -19.94 -2.12
CA ASP A 39 -5.12 -20.15 -3.57
C ASP A 39 -4.52 -18.94 -4.31
N GLY A 40 -3.81 -18.05 -3.61
CA GLY A 40 -3.15 -16.88 -4.18
C GLY A 40 -2.01 -16.38 -3.31
N PHE A 41 -1.64 -15.11 -3.43
CA PHE A 41 -0.55 -14.53 -2.64
C PHE A 41 -0.76 -13.05 -2.32
N VAL A 42 0.07 -12.54 -1.40
CA VAL A 42 0.13 -11.14 -0.99
C VAL A 42 1.47 -10.55 -1.40
N TYR A 43 1.44 -9.33 -1.93
CA TYR A 43 2.64 -8.49 -2.09
C TYR A 43 2.62 -7.34 -1.09
N SER A 44 3.74 -7.16 -0.39
CA SER A 44 3.91 -6.17 0.68
C SER A 44 5.16 -5.34 0.41
N PHE A 45 4.99 -4.09 -0.03
CA PHE A 45 6.09 -3.19 -0.40
C PHE A 45 6.41 -2.18 0.71
N GLY A 46 7.71 -1.92 0.87
CA GLY A 46 8.36 -1.07 1.88
C GLY A 46 8.03 -1.51 3.30
N ILE A 47 8.55 -2.69 3.66
CA ILE A 47 8.32 -3.27 4.97
C ILE A 47 9.26 -2.71 6.05
N ASN A 48 10.37 -2.06 5.70
CA ASN A 48 11.32 -1.42 6.63
C ASN A 48 11.70 -2.30 7.84
N ASN A 49 12.07 -3.56 7.60
CA ASN A 49 12.37 -4.58 8.60
C ASN A 49 11.19 -5.01 9.50
N ASP A 50 9.98 -4.50 9.26
CA ASP A 50 8.76 -4.87 9.96
C ASP A 50 7.96 -5.89 9.15
N PHE A 51 8.12 -7.16 9.50
CA PHE A 51 7.36 -8.27 8.94
C PHE A 51 6.09 -8.58 9.74
N SER A 52 5.68 -7.74 10.69
CA SER A 52 4.57 -8.09 11.59
C SER A 52 3.25 -8.28 10.85
N PHE A 53 2.95 -7.44 9.87
CA PHE A 53 1.82 -7.62 8.97
C PHE A 53 1.96 -8.92 8.16
N ASP A 54 3.10 -9.09 7.50
CA ASP A 54 3.40 -10.19 6.58
C ASP A 54 3.26 -11.56 7.27
N ASP A 55 3.84 -11.70 8.46
CA ASP A 55 3.74 -12.91 9.27
C ASP A 55 2.29 -13.15 9.74
N ALA A 56 1.57 -12.10 10.14
CA ALA A 56 0.22 -12.20 10.66
C ALA A 56 -0.79 -12.62 9.57
N ILE A 57 -0.75 -11.99 8.40
CA ILE A 57 -1.66 -12.33 7.30
C ILE A 57 -1.35 -13.71 6.73
N SER A 58 -0.06 -14.06 6.60
CA SER A 58 0.37 -15.40 6.16
C SER A 58 -0.16 -16.47 7.10
N LYS A 59 0.07 -16.32 8.41
CA LYS A 59 -0.38 -17.27 9.43
C LYS A 59 -1.90 -17.39 9.49
N LYS A 60 -2.64 -16.28 9.33
CA LYS A 60 -4.10 -16.27 9.46
C LYS A 60 -4.77 -17.04 8.33
N TYR A 61 -4.27 -16.90 7.10
CA TYR A 61 -4.94 -17.41 5.90
C TYR A 61 -4.18 -18.54 5.19
N ASP A 62 -3.04 -18.98 5.74
CA ASP A 62 -2.14 -19.95 5.11
C ASP A 62 -1.74 -19.51 3.69
N ILE A 63 -1.48 -18.21 3.53
CA ILE A 63 -1.24 -17.55 2.24
C ILE A 63 0.25 -17.17 2.09
N PRO A 64 0.88 -17.44 0.93
CA PRO A 64 2.19 -16.91 0.60
C PRO A 64 2.22 -15.38 0.61
N VAL A 65 3.28 -14.82 1.18
CA VAL A 65 3.55 -13.37 1.26
C VAL A 65 4.95 -13.10 0.73
N PHE A 66 5.03 -12.15 -0.21
CA PHE A 66 6.29 -11.66 -0.74
C PHE A 66 6.46 -10.21 -0.26
N SER A 67 7.47 -10.03 0.58
CA SER A 67 7.83 -8.76 1.19
C SER A 67 8.98 -8.13 0.40
N PHE A 68 8.85 -6.84 0.09
CA PHE A 68 9.74 -6.13 -0.80
C PHE A 68 10.24 -4.85 -0.16
N ASP A 69 11.55 -4.67 -0.10
CA ASP A 69 12.14 -3.40 0.33
C ASP A 69 13.59 -3.29 -0.15
N PRO A 70 13.91 -2.37 -1.08
CA PRO A 70 15.28 -2.23 -1.54
C PRO A 70 16.21 -1.53 -0.52
N SER A 71 15.65 -0.93 0.54
CA SER A 71 16.40 -0.15 1.55
C SER A 71 16.94 -0.98 2.72
N MET A 72 16.41 -2.19 2.95
CA MET A 72 16.71 -3.02 4.12
C MET A 72 18.15 -3.58 4.20
N ASN A 73 19.03 -3.20 3.27
CA ASN A 73 20.45 -3.59 3.22
C ASN A 73 20.70 -5.09 3.53
N THR A 74 19.80 -5.94 3.04
CA THR A 74 19.84 -7.39 3.24
C THR A 74 19.54 -8.11 1.93
N LYS A 75 20.04 -9.33 1.80
CA LYS A 75 19.82 -10.15 0.60
C LYS A 75 18.43 -10.78 0.64
N ALA A 76 17.96 -11.22 -0.53
CA ALA A 76 16.76 -12.04 -0.61
C ALA A 76 16.91 -13.28 0.30
N HIS A 77 15.87 -13.59 1.06
CA HIS A 77 15.86 -14.72 1.98
C HIS A 77 14.44 -15.16 2.29
N ASN A 78 14.29 -16.42 2.69
CA ASN A 78 13.03 -16.92 3.21
C ASN A 78 13.00 -16.62 4.70
N ARG A 79 12.00 -15.85 5.13
CA ARG A 79 11.71 -15.62 6.55
C ARG A 79 10.98 -16.82 7.15
N SER A 80 10.11 -17.46 6.35
CA SER A 80 9.45 -18.72 6.66
C SER A 80 9.18 -19.50 5.36
N ASN A 81 8.44 -20.61 5.42
CA ASN A 81 8.03 -21.36 4.24
C ASN A 81 7.04 -20.59 3.34
N LEU A 82 6.35 -19.60 3.89
CA LEU A 82 5.33 -18.82 3.19
C LEU A 82 5.67 -17.33 3.10
N VAL A 83 6.64 -16.84 3.88
CA VAL A 83 7.04 -15.43 3.88
C VAL A 83 8.43 -15.29 3.30
N HIS A 84 8.51 -14.57 2.18
CA HIS A 84 9.72 -14.43 1.37
C HIS A 84 10.10 -12.96 1.25
N PHE A 85 11.36 -12.63 1.49
CA PHE A 85 11.86 -11.27 1.33
C PHE A 85 12.67 -11.13 0.03
N ILE A 86 12.40 -10.07 -0.74
CA ILE A 86 13.16 -9.70 -1.94
C ILE A 86 13.57 -8.20 -1.88
N PRO A 87 14.86 -7.85 -1.99
CA PRO A 87 15.34 -6.47 -1.85
C PRO A 87 15.19 -5.66 -3.16
N ILE A 88 13.96 -5.49 -3.61
CA ILE A 88 13.60 -4.67 -4.77
C ILE A 88 12.48 -3.69 -4.41
N GLY A 89 12.40 -2.58 -5.13
CA GLY A 89 11.28 -1.65 -5.06
C GLY A 89 10.30 -1.82 -6.23
N ILE A 90 9.10 -1.24 -6.08
CA ILE A 90 8.11 -1.11 -7.13
C ILE A 90 8.15 0.31 -7.70
N ALA A 91 8.08 0.43 -9.02
CA ALA A 91 8.00 1.73 -9.72
C ALA A 91 7.45 1.52 -11.14
N GLY A 92 7.05 2.59 -11.84
CA GLY A 92 6.60 2.49 -13.24
C GLY A 92 7.70 2.17 -14.27
N THR A 93 8.94 1.93 -13.85
CA THR A 93 10.09 1.68 -14.74
C THR A 93 11.02 0.63 -14.15
N ASN A 94 11.68 -0.15 -15.01
CA ASN A 94 12.69 -1.12 -14.61
C ASN A 94 14.07 -0.48 -14.69
N LYS A 95 14.66 -0.15 -13.54
CA LYS A 95 15.97 0.51 -13.47
C LYS A 95 16.64 0.31 -12.11
N VAL A 96 17.95 0.54 -12.09
CA VAL A 96 18.69 0.82 -10.85
C VAL A 96 18.75 2.33 -10.69
N ILE A 97 18.27 2.86 -9.57
CA ILE A 97 18.28 4.30 -9.29
C ILE A 97 19.58 4.73 -8.58
N ASN A 98 19.79 6.03 -8.41
CA ASN A 98 21.08 6.60 -7.98
C ASN A 98 21.62 6.06 -6.65
N ASN A 99 20.75 5.59 -5.75
CA ASN A 99 21.16 5.00 -4.47
C ASN A 99 21.44 3.48 -4.57
N GLY A 100 21.44 2.91 -5.77
CA GLY A 100 21.71 1.49 -6.03
C GLY A 100 20.48 0.58 -5.94
N TRP A 101 19.30 1.10 -5.61
CA TRP A 101 18.08 0.29 -5.50
C TRP A 101 17.59 -0.16 -6.88
N LYS A 102 17.33 -1.46 -7.02
CA LYS A 102 16.62 -2.01 -8.18
C LYS A 102 15.12 -1.80 -7.99
N VAL A 103 14.49 -1.09 -8.91
CA VAL A 103 13.04 -0.87 -8.93
C VAL A 103 12.45 -1.42 -10.23
N LEU A 104 11.24 -1.99 -10.15
CA LEU A 104 10.58 -2.65 -11.29
C LEU A 104 9.08 -2.34 -11.36
N PRO A 105 8.48 -2.36 -12.56
CA PRO A 105 7.02 -2.43 -12.73
C PRO A 105 6.46 -3.72 -12.14
N LEU A 106 5.21 -3.68 -11.65
CA LEU A 106 4.54 -4.86 -11.09
C LEU A 106 4.53 -6.05 -12.06
N SER A 107 4.35 -5.79 -13.36
CA SER A 107 4.39 -6.82 -14.41
C SER A 107 5.72 -7.56 -14.47
N ASP A 108 6.83 -6.83 -14.29
CA ASP A 108 8.17 -7.40 -14.32
C ASP A 108 8.44 -8.19 -13.04
N ILE A 109 7.97 -7.71 -11.88
CA ILE A 109 8.08 -8.43 -10.60
C ILE A 109 7.33 -9.78 -10.68
N LEU A 110 6.09 -9.76 -11.17
CA LEU A 110 5.30 -10.98 -11.38
C LEU A 110 6.02 -11.95 -12.32
N LYS A 111 6.56 -11.45 -13.44
CA LYS A 111 7.31 -12.25 -14.41
C LYS A 111 8.58 -12.84 -13.82
N ASP A 112 9.39 -12.04 -13.13
CA ASP A 112 10.68 -12.46 -12.55
C ASP A 112 10.47 -13.54 -11.48
N LEU A 113 9.35 -13.50 -10.75
CA LEU A 113 8.98 -14.50 -9.74
C LEU A 113 8.17 -15.67 -10.31
N GLY A 114 7.79 -15.64 -11.59
CA GLY A 114 6.95 -16.67 -12.21
C GLY A 114 5.52 -16.72 -11.67
N HIS A 115 5.03 -15.62 -11.09
CA HIS A 115 3.69 -15.52 -10.53
C HIS A 115 2.68 -15.06 -11.58
N LYS A 116 1.47 -15.63 -11.51
CA LYS A 116 0.33 -15.18 -12.31
C LYS A 116 -0.28 -13.96 -11.65
N LYS A 117 -0.67 -12.97 -12.44
CA LYS A 117 -1.30 -11.77 -11.89
C LYS A 117 -2.61 -12.14 -11.19
N GLU A 118 -3.40 -13.04 -11.78
CA GLU A 118 -4.73 -13.44 -11.29
C GLU A 118 -4.72 -14.00 -9.86
N ASP A 119 -3.57 -14.50 -9.40
CA ASP A 119 -3.39 -15.08 -8.07
C ASP A 119 -2.99 -14.03 -7.01
N LEU A 120 -2.65 -12.79 -7.39
CA LEU A 120 -2.39 -11.69 -6.47
C LEU A 120 -3.70 -11.22 -5.82
N GLN A 121 -3.87 -11.46 -4.52
CA GLN A 121 -5.10 -11.13 -3.81
C GLN A 121 -5.02 -9.79 -3.07
N VAL A 122 -3.85 -9.47 -2.49
CA VAL A 122 -3.64 -8.27 -1.68
C VAL A 122 -2.35 -7.58 -2.10
N LEU A 123 -2.42 -6.28 -2.37
CA LEU A 123 -1.27 -5.42 -2.58
C LEU A 123 -1.20 -4.37 -1.48
N LYS A 124 -0.20 -4.44 -0.61
CA LYS A 124 0.13 -3.43 0.40
C LYS A 124 1.31 -2.60 -0.08
N MET A 125 1.19 -1.27 0.04
CA MET A 125 2.18 -0.31 -0.44
C MET A 125 2.40 0.82 0.58
N ASP A 126 3.59 0.88 1.13
CA ASP A 126 4.13 1.98 1.90
C ASP A 126 5.56 2.17 1.36
N ILE A 127 5.78 3.15 0.48
CA ILE A 127 7.01 3.27 -0.32
C ILE A 127 7.54 4.71 -0.33
N GLU A 128 7.28 5.47 0.74
CA GLU A 128 7.93 6.74 1.04
C GLU A 128 7.82 7.77 -0.11
N ALA A 129 6.59 8.15 -0.45
CA ALA A 129 6.19 9.11 -1.50
C ALA A 129 6.30 8.61 -2.94
N TRP A 130 6.81 7.39 -3.18
CA TRP A 130 6.78 6.78 -4.50
C TRP A 130 5.38 6.32 -4.92
N GLU A 131 4.38 6.37 -4.03
CA GLU A 131 2.99 6.02 -4.33
C GLU A 131 2.43 6.94 -5.42
N TRP A 132 2.83 8.21 -5.41
CA TRP A 132 2.37 9.23 -6.35
C TRP A 132 2.74 8.95 -7.80
N ASP A 133 3.86 8.26 -8.04
CA ASP A 133 4.30 7.86 -9.37
C ASP A 133 3.88 6.41 -9.69
N THR A 134 3.85 5.54 -8.68
CA THR A 134 3.59 4.11 -8.86
C THR A 134 2.12 3.83 -9.11
N ILE A 135 1.20 4.41 -8.34
CA ILE A 135 -0.23 4.12 -8.45
C ILE A 135 -0.80 4.52 -9.81
N PRO A 136 -0.51 5.72 -10.37
CA PRO A 136 -0.95 6.06 -11.72
C PRO A 136 -0.47 5.05 -12.77
N ASN A 137 0.75 4.51 -12.64
CA ASN A 137 1.24 3.48 -13.54
C ASN A 137 0.48 2.15 -13.37
N LEU A 138 0.19 1.73 -12.15
CA LEU A 138 -0.61 0.52 -11.87
C LEU A 138 -2.02 0.61 -12.46
N ILE A 139 -2.63 1.79 -12.36
CA ILE A 139 -3.95 2.10 -12.94
C ILE A 139 -3.85 2.08 -14.46
N GLN A 140 -2.92 2.83 -15.05
CA GLN A 140 -2.77 2.95 -16.50
C GLN A 140 -2.48 1.62 -17.19
N THR A 141 -1.67 0.76 -16.55
CA THR A 141 -1.33 -0.57 -17.06
C THR A 141 -2.40 -1.62 -16.74
N ASN A 142 -3.45 -1.24 -16.01
CA ASN A 142 -4.51 -2.13 -15.54
C ASN A 142 -3.98 -3.30 -14.69
N SER A 143 -2.80 -3.13 -14.06
CA SER A 143 -2.06 -4.20 -13.39
C SER A 143 -2.67 -4.62 -12.06
N ILE A 144 -3.58 -3.83 -11.50
CA ILE A 144 -4.24 -4.10 -10.21
C ILE A 144 -5.74 -4.36 -10.34
N SER A 145 -6.27 -4.45 -11.55
CA SER A 145 -7.71 -4.57 -11.76
C SER A 145 -8.36 -5.87 -11.31
N HIS A 146 -7.57 -6.88 -10.91
CA HIS A 146 -8.04 -8.20 -10.47
C HIS A 146 -7.86 -8.42 -8.96
N ILE A 147 -7.07 -7.59 -8.27
CA ILE A 147 -6.75 -7.82 -6.87
C ILE A 147 -7.99 -7.55 -6.01
N LYS A 148 -8.15 -8.30 -4.91
CA LYS A 148 -9.28 -8.17 -4.00
C LYS A 148 -9.15 -6.92 -3.13
N GLN A 149 -7.92 -6.64 -2.66
CA GLN A 149 -7.66 -5.56 -1.71
C GLN A 149 -6.37 -4.80 -2.05
N LEU A 150 -6.42 -3.49 -1.89
CA LEU A 150 -5.29 -2.57 -2.07
C LEU A 150 -5.14 -1.75 -0.79
N PHE A 151 -3.95 -1.74 -0.21
CA PHE A 151 -3.63 -0.92 0.96
C PHE A 151 -2.49 0.02 0.62
N VAL A 152 -2.65 1.32 0.89
CA VAL A 152 -1.67 2.34 0.51
C VAL A 152 -1.48 3.33 1.65
N GLU A 153 -0.24 3.61 2.03
CA GLU A 153 0.09 4.79 2.82
C GLU A 153 0.51 5.94 1.91
N PHE A 154 -0.32 6.98 1.84
CA PHE A 154 0.01 8.16 1.06
C PHE A 154 0.91 9.11 1.85
N HIS A 155 2.15 9.25 1.40
CA HIS A 155 3.15 10.17 1.93
C HIS A 155 3.07 11.54 1.24
N THR A 156 2.54 12.55 1.91
CA THR A 156 2.53 13.94 1.43
C THR A 156 3.80 14.68 1.86
N ASP A 157 4.26 15.63 1.04
CA ASP A 157 5.47 16.39 1.36
C ASP A 157 5.26 17.25 2.63
N LYS A 158 6.16 17.08 3.61
CA LYS A 158 6.23 17.86 4.86
C LYS A 158 6.28 19.37 4.58
N SER A 159 7.03 19.79 3.56
CA SER A 159 7.17 21.20 3.18
C SER A 159 5.83 21.80 2.71
N CYS A 160 5.07 20.97 2.01
CA CYS A 160 3.73 21.25 1.52
C CYS A 160 2.73 21.42 2.67
N SER A 161 2.76 20.49 3.63
CA SER A 161 1.90 20.45 4.80
C SER A 161 2.20 21.55 5.84
N LEU A 162 3.46 22.02 5.93
CA LEU A 162 3.92 22.93 6.99
C LEU A 162 4.09 24.39 6.56
N SER A 163 4.27 24.67 5.26
CA SER A 163 4.75 26.00 4.84
C SER A 163 4.11 26.61 3.59
N LYS A 164 3.66 25.81 2.61
CA LYS A 164 3.16 26.34 1.31
C LYS A 164 2.00 25.52 0.73
N PRO A 165 0.81 25.53 1.34
CA PRO A 165 -0.34 24.73 0.89
C PRO A 165 -0.76 25.01 -0.56
N ASN A 166 -0.61 26.25 -1.03
CA ASN A 166 -0.96 26.65 -2.41
C ASN A 166 -0.04 26.05 -3.50
N LYS A 167 1.05 25.38 -3.12
CA LYS A 167 1.94 24.68 -4.06
C LYS A 167 1.70 23.16 -4.08
N CYS A 168 0.74 22.66 -3.31
CA CYS A 168 0.50 21.23 -3.16
C CYS A 168 -0.41 20.71 -4.26
N THR A 169 0.21 20.38 -5.40
CA THR A 169 -0.45 19.67 -6.51
C THR A 169 -0.86 18.25 -6.14
N GLN A 170 -0.25 17.66 -5.10
CA GLN A 170 -0.60 16.33 -4.56
C GLN A 170 -2.07 16.20 -4.17
N TYR A 171 -2.76 17.29 -3.81
CA TYR A 171 -4.21 17.21 -3.54
C TYR A 171 -5.00 16.89 -4.83
N ILE A 172 -4.69 17.57 -5.93
CA ILE A 172 -5.34 17.32 -7.24
C ILE A 172 -4.95 15.93 -7.75
N SER A 173 -3.67 15.56 -7.65
CA SER A 173 -3.22 14.20 -8.00
C SER A 173 -3.91 13.13 -7.18
N GLY A 174 -4.09 13.35 -5.88
CA GLY A 174 -4.80 12.44 -4.98
C GLY A 174 -6.27 12.28 -5.37
N LEU A 175 -6.98 13.38 -5.64
CA LEU A 175 -8.36 13.31 -6.13
C LEU A 175 -8.47 12.52 -7.44
N LYS A 176 -7.53 12.72 -8.38
CA LYS A 176 -7.48 11.95 -9.62
C LYS A 176 -7.24 10.46 -9.35
N ILE A 177 -6.27 10.12 -8.49
CA ILE A 177 -5.99 8.73 -8.12
C ILE A 177 -7.23 8.08 -7.49
N PHE A 178 -7.91 8.74 -6.56
CA PHE A 178 -9.10 8.19 -5.92
C PHE A 178 -10.26 8.04 -6.89
N HIS A 179 -10.44 8.98 -7.81
CA HIS A 179 -11.41 8.85 -8.89
C HIS A 179 -11.09 7.65 -9.79
N ASP A 180 -9.86 7.54 -10.28
CA ASP A 180 -9.46 6.46 -11.18
C ASP A 180 -9.56 5.07 -10.48
N LEU A 181 -9.20 4.98 -9.20
CA LEU A 181 -9.40 3.76 -8.40
C LEU A 181 -10.89 3.44 -8.23
N TYR A 182 -11.74 4.45 -8.02
CA TYR A 182 -13.18 4.28 -7.92
C TYR A 182 -13.77 3.74 -9.23
N GLU A 183 -13.34 4.27 -10.38
CA GLU A 183 -13.73 3.79 -11.71
C GLU A 183 -13.25 2.35 -11.97
N LEU A 184 -12.09 1.95 -11.40
CA LEU A 184 -11.62 0.57 -11.39
C LEU A 184 -12.34 -0.35 -10.40
N GLY A 185 -13.37 0.14 -9.70
CA GLY A 185 -14.18 -0.65 -8.77
C GLY A 185 -13.63 -0.73 -7.35
N PHE A 186 -12.57 0.01 -7.01
CA PHE A 186 -12.08 0.08 -5.64
C PHE A 186 -12.99 0.97 -4.78
N ARG A 187 -13.24 0.55 -3.54
CA ARG A 187 -14.00 1.30 -2.54
C ARG A 187 -13.20 1.36 -1.25
N ILE A 188 -13.08 2.56 -0.70
CA ILE A 188 -12.43 2.76 0.60
C ILE A 188 -13.29 2.09 1.68
N PHE A 189 -12.71 1.15 2.43
CA PHE A 189 -13.39 0.54 3.59
C PHE A 189 -12.84 1.01 4.93
N TRP A 190 -11.62 1.54 4.94
CA TRP A 190 -10.99 2.06 6.13
C TRP A 190 -9.93 3.10 5.80
N THR A 191 -9.66 3.98 6.76
CA THR A 191 -8.56 4.93 6.72
C THR A 191 -7.95 5.04 8.12
N HIS A 192 -6.64 5.26 8.18
CA HIS A 192 -5.92 5.40 9.43
C HIS A 192 -4.82 6.46 9.29
N LYS A 193 -4.78 7.41 10.22
CA LYS A 193 -3.73 8.42 10.29
C LYS A 193 -2.54 7.81 10.99
N ASN A 194 -1.39 7.72 10.31
CA ASN A 194 -0.20 7.21 10.96
C ASN A 194 0.28 8.19 12.04
N PRO A 195 0.31 7.79 13.33
CA PRO A 195 0.73 8.65 14.43
C PRO A 195 2.18 9.14 14.29
N ALA A 196 3.04 8.40 13.60
CA ALA A 196 4.44 8.78 13.37
C ALA A 196 4.57 10.04 12.50
N CYS A 197 3.53 10.38 11.74
CA CYS A 197 3.50 11.51 10.81
C CYS A 197 2.62 12.67 11.26
N LEU A 198 2.23 12.72 12.53
CA LEU A 198 1.39 13.78 13.06
C LEU A 198 2.15 15.11 13.16
N PHE A 199 1.45 16.21 12.86
CA PHE A 199 1.93 17.57 13.04
C PHE A 199 0.77 18.51 13.38
N LYS A 200 1.08 19.61 14.07
CA LYS A 200 0.10 20.65 14.36
C LYS A 200 0.07 21.69 13.25
N SER A 201 -1.10 21.90 12.65
CA SER A 201 -1.31 22.94 11.64
C SER A 201 -1.01 24.33 12.23
N LYS A 202 -0.12 25.09 11.58
CA LYS A 202 0.16 26.48 11.98
C LYS A 202 -1.01 27.43 11.68
N PHE A 203 -1.93 27.03 10.80
CA PHE A 203 -3.05 27.86 10.36
C PHE A 203 -4.32 27.60 11.18
N THR A 204 -4.63 26.33 11.45
CA THR A 204 -5.88 25.92 12.12
C THR A 204 -5.65 25.46 13.55
N GLY A 205 -4.42 25.16 13.96
CA GLY A 205 -4.10 24.57 15.26
C GLY A 205 -4.54 23.11 15.41
N GLU A 206 -5.21 22.53 14.40
CA GLU A 206 -5.62 21.13 14.38
C GLU A 206 -4.42 20.20 14.19
N GLU A 207 -4.53 18.99 14.74
CA GLU A 207 -3.58 17.92 14.46
C GLU A 207 -3.90 17.29 13.10
N LEU A 208 -2.88 17.24 12.23
CA LEU A 208 -2.94 16.70 10.89
C LEU A 208 -1.86 15.63 10.74
N THR A 209 -1.95 14.82 9.70
CA THR A 209 -0.89 13.87 9.32
C THR A 209 -0.43 14.12 7.90
N PHE A 210 0.87 13.94 7.66
CA PHE A 210 1.42 13.88 6.30
C PHE A 210 1.55 12.45 5.75
N CYS A 211 1.28 11.40 6.55
CA CYS A 211 1.16 10.00 6.09
C CYS A 211 -0.21 9.43 6.46
N HIS A 212 -0.90 8.85 5.48
CA HIS A 212 -2.27 8.40 5.66
C HIS A 212 -2.49 7.05 4.98
N GLU A 213 -2.77 6.03 5.79
CA GLU A 213 -3.10 4.69 5.33
C GLU A 213 -4.55 4.66 4.84
N ILE A 214 -4.76 4.19 3.61
CA ILE A 214 -6.06 4.06 2.98
C ILE A 214 -6.20 2.63 2.48
N TYR A 215 -7.35 2.04 2.80
CA TYR A 215 -7.62 0.64 2.57
C TYR A 215 -8.81 0.47 1.64
N PHE A 216 -8.62 -0.28 0.57
CA PHE A 216 -9.60 -0.48 -0.48
C PHE A 216 -9.97 -1.96 -0.64
N VAL A 217 -11.25 -2.23 -0.88
CA VAL A 217 -11.75 -3.49 -1.45
C VAL A 217 -12.21 -3.25 -2.89
N LYS A 218 -12.07 -4.25 -3.75
CA LYS A 218 -12.54 -4.17 -5.14
C LYS A 218 -13.94 -4.79 -5.26
N VAL A 219 -14.97 -3.97 -5.48
CA VAL A 219 -16.39 -4.40 -5.44
C VAL A 219 -16.99 -4.77 -6.81
N SER A 220 -16.28 -4.52 -7.90
CA SER A 220 -16.74 -4.76 -9.29
C SER A 220 -15.60 -5.08 -10.23
#